data_AF-A0A8T5HI01-F1
#
_entry.id   AF-A0A8T5HI01-F1
#
_cell.length_a   1.000
_cell.length_b   1.000
_cell.length_c   1.000
_cell.angle_alpha   90.00
_cell.angle_beta   90.00
_cell.angle_gamma   90.00
#
_symmetry.space_group_name_H-M   'P 1'
#
loop_
_entity.id
_entity.type
_entity.pdbx_description
1 polymer ?
#
loop_
_entity_poly.entity_id
_entity_poly.type
_entity_poly.pdbx_seq_one_letter_code
_entity_poly.pdbx_strand_id
1 'polypeptide(L)'
;MTYQNMSEHFDAEPGDIFYIKENAKNLVYTFTEIVKFWRDHAKENDQKKIVSEYQNLIDELDLLRLQIVHGVPEKYLELVKIKQIGRVRAQILYKNGYKNKTSLKKAPLEKLAAIDKIGAILAKSIKSQVEKVR
;
A
#
# COMPACT_ATOMS: atom_id res chain seq x y z
N MET A 1 -13.07 4.19 0.92
CA MET A 1 -13.58 5.09 -0.13
C MET A 1 -13.58 4.29 -1.43
N THR A 2 -14.71 4.17 -2.13
CA THR A 2 -14.82 3.51 -3.44
C THR A 2 -14.61 4.54 -4.56
N TYR A 3 -14.62 4.13 -5.83
CA TYR A 3 -14.63 5.08 -6.96
C TYR A 3 -15.90 5.94 -6.97
N GLN A 4 -17.06 5.32 -6.68
CA GLN A 4 -18.32 6.03 -6.53
C GLN A 4 -18.22 7.18 -5.51
N ASN A 5 -17.70 6.90 -4.31
CA ASN A 5 -17.53 7.95 -3.29
C ASN A 5 -16.58 9.06 -3.75
N MET A 6 -15.57 8.75 -4.58
CA MET A 6 -14.63 9.76 -5.06
C MET A 6 -15.27 10.63 -6.14
N SER A 7 -16.07 10.05 -7.03
CA SER A 7 -16.86 10.80 -8.02
C SER A 7 -17.86 11.74 -7.33
N GLU A 8 -18.59 11.25 -6.32
CA GLU A 8 -19.56 12.06 -5.57
C GLU A 8 -18.93 13.21 -4.77
N HIS A 9 -17.73 13.02 -4.19
CA HIS A 9 -17.08 14.03 -3.35
C HIS A 9 -16.16 14.99 -4.11
N PHE A 10 -15.54 14.53 -5.20
CA PHE A 10 -14.48 15.26 -5.89
C PHE A 10 -14.80 15.58 -7.34
N ASP A 11 -15.99 15.21 -7.84
CA ASP A 11 -16.38 15.37 -9.25
C ASP A 11 -15.34 14.77 -10.22
N ALA A 12 -14.73 13.66 -9.81
CA ALA A 12 -13.65 12.99 -10.53
C ALA A 12 -14.08 11.60 -11.00
N GLU A 13 -13.97 11.35 -12.31
CA GLU A 13 -14.33 10.07 -12.88
C GLU A 13 -13.24 9.00 -12.63
N PRO A 14 -13.55 7.70 -12.77
CA PRO A 14 -12.56 6.65 -12.61
C PRO A 14 -11.30 6.82 -13.49
N GLY A 15 -11.46 7.40 -14.69
CA GLY A 15 -10.36 7.72 -15.60
C GLY A 15 -9.43 8.80 -15.03
N ASP A 16 -9.99 9.89 -14.52
CA ASP A 16 -9.24 10.98 -13.89
C ASP A 16 -8.44 10.49 -12.69
N ILE A 17 -9.08 9.67 -11.86
CA ILE A 17 -8.44 9.13 -10.65
C ILE A 17 -7.27 8.21 -11.03
N PHE A 18 -7.44 7.40 -12.08
CA PHE A 18 -6.35 6.58 -12.59
C PHE A 18 -5.19 7.44 -13.11
N TYR A 19 -5.50 8.48 -13.90
CA TYR A 19 -4.51 9.40 -14.45
C TYR A 19 -3.75 10.17 -13.36
N ILE A 20 -4.46 10.76 -12.40
CA ILE A 20 -3.87 11.49 -11.26
C ILE A 20 -2.98 10.57 -10.44
N LYS A 21 -3.43 9.35 -10.16
CA LYS A 21 -2.65 8.35 -9.43
C LYS A 21 -1.35 8.00 -10.16
N GLU A 22 -1.42 7.77 -11.47
CA GLU A 22 -0.25 7.42 -12.27
C GLU A 22 0.76 8.57 -12.32
N ASN A 23 0.29 9.80 -12.51
CA ASN A 23 1.12 10.99 -12.45
C ASN A 23 1.76 11.20 -11.07
N ALA A 24 0.99 11.07 -10.00
CA ALA A 24 1.48 11.20 -8.64
C ALA A 24 2.55 10.15 -8.32
N LYS A 25 2.36 8.89 -8.78
CA LYS A 25 3.37 7.83 -8.64
C LYS A 25 4.68 8.22 -9.34
N ASN A 26 4.59 8.74 -10.56
CA ASN A 26 5.77 9.13 -11.34
C ASN A 26 6.47 10.34 -10.71
N LEU A 27 5.72 11.35 -10.26
CA LEU A 27 6.26 12.53 -9.61
C LEU A 27 7.00 12.17 -8.31
N VAL A 28 6.40 11.34 -7.46
CA VAL A 28 7.05 10.87 -6.22
C VAL A 28 8.31 10.09 -6.55
N TYR A 29 8.27 9.20 -7.53
CA TYR A 29 9.47 8.47 -7.97
C TYR A 29 10.59 9.42 -8.43
N THR A 30 10.28 10.37 -9.33
CA THR A 30 11.27 11.34 -9.80
C THR A 30 11.85 12.16 -8.65
N PHE A 31 11.02 12.62 -7.71
CA PHE A 31 11.48 13.35 -6.55
C PHE A 31 12.37 12.49 -5.65
N THR A 32 12.04 11.22 -5.42
CA THR A 32 12.90 10.27 -4.68
C THR A 32 14.27 10.12 -5.32
N GLU A 33 14.37 10.04 -6.65
CA GLU A 33 15.66 9.94 -7.35
C GLU A 33 16.49 11.22 -7.20
N ILE A 34 15.86 12.40 -7.22
CA ILE A 34 16.54 13.68 -6.94
C ILE A 34 17.09 13.69 -5.51
N VAL A 35 16.31 13.24 -4.51
CA VAL A 35 16.76 13.18 -3.11
C VAL A 35 17.92 12.19 -2.95
N LYS A 36 17.87 11.02 -3.61
CA LYS A 36 18.97 10.03 -3.61
C LYS A 36 20.25 10.63 -4.18
N PHE A 37 20.17 11.32 -5.31
CA PHE A 37 21.31 12.02 -5.89
C PHE A 37 21.96 12.98 -4.88
N TRP A 38 21.17 13.82 -4.23
CA TRP A 38 21.70 14.78 -3.25
C TRP A 38 22.21 14.11 -1.98
N ARG A 39 21.63 12.99 -1.55
CA ARG A 39 22.13 12.18 -0.43
C ARG A 39 23.50 11.61 -0.76
N ASP A 40 23.68 11.09 -1.96
CA ASP A 40 24.94 10.47 -2.39
C ASP A 40 26.04 11.54 -2.54
N HIS A 41 25.70 12.71 -3.09
CA HIS A 41 26.59 13.86 -3.09
C HIS A 41 26.98 14.31 -1.66
N ALA A 42 26.02 14.40 -0.73
CA ALA A 42 26.31 14.74 0.66
C ALA A 42 27.21 13.70 1.36
N LYS A 43 27.07 12.42 0.98
CA LYS A 43 27.90 11.32 1.48
C LYS A 43 29.35 11.43 1.01
N GLU A 44 29.57 11.80 -0.25
CA GLU A 44 30.92 12.05 -0.80
C GLU A 44 31.63 13.24 -0.14
N ASN A 45 30.87 14.19 0.41
CA ASN A 45 31.38 15.38 1.11
C ASN A 45 31.39 15.23 2.64
N ASP A 46 31.27 14.01 3.18
CA ASP A 46 31.26 13.69 4.62
C ASP A 46 30.18 14.43 5.45
N GLN A 47 29.09 14.86 4.82
CA GLN A 47 27.99 15.61 5.46
C GLN A 47 26.98 14.66 6.14
N LYS A 48 27.43 13.95 7.18
CA LYS A 48 26.68 12.87 7.86
C LYS A 48 25.25 13.24 8.26
N LYS A 49 25.02 14.47 8.73
CA LYS A 49 23.68 14.95 9.12
C LYS A 49 22.72 14.96 7.92
N ILE A 50 23.14 15.55 6.79
CA ILE A 50 22.33 15.65 5.57
C ILE A 50 22.03 14.25 5.03
N VAL A 51 23.02 13.35 5.05
CA VAL A 51 22.83 11.95 4.63
C VAL A 51 21.72 11.28 5.45
N SER A 52 21.72 11.45 6.78
CA SER A 52 20.68 10.87 7.64
C SER A 52 19.29 11.48 7.39
N GLU A 53 19.20 12.80 7.22
CA GLU A 53 17.94 13.49 6.97
C GLU A 53 17.33 13.07 5.62
N TYR A 54 18.15 12.98 4.57
CA TYR A 54 17.69 12.53 3.27
C TYR A 54 17.39 11.04 3.22
N GLN A 55 18.09 10.21 4.01
CA GLN A 55 17.73 8.81 4.12
C GLN A 55 16.33 8.64 4.74
N ASN A 56 16.01 9.39 5.82
CA ASN A 56 14.67 9.38 6.39
C ASN A 56 13.61 9.86 5.38
N LEU A 57 13.90 10.92 4.63
CA LEU A 57 12.99 11.42 3.59
C LEU A 57 12.76 10.38 2.49
N ILE A 58 13.79 9.64 2.07
CA ILE A 58 13.66 8.56 1.09
C ILE A 58 12.72 7.47 1.63
N ASP A 59 12.88 7.08 2.89
CA ASP A 59 12.03 6.05 3.52
C ASP A 59 10.56 6.50 3.59
N GLU A 60 10.31 7.78 3.90
CA GLU A 60 8.98 8.39 3.87
C GLU A 60 8.38 8.43 2.46
N LEU A 61 9.18 8.79 1.45
CA LEU A 61 8.74 8.84 0.05
C LEU A 61 8.43 7.45 -0.51
N ASP A 62 9.22 6.43 -0.13
CA ASP A 62 8.97 5.05 -0.51
C ASP A 62 7.65 4.54 0.10
N LEU A 63 7.39 4.89 1.36
CA LEU A 63 6.11 4.62 2.00
C LEU A 63 4.95 5.33 1.28
N LEU A 64 5.10 6.63 0.98
CA LEU A 64 4.09 7.42 0.26
C LEU A 64 3.80 6.83 -1.13
N ARG A 65 4.83 6.40 -1.85
CA ARG A 65 4.68 5.77 -3.17
C ARG A 65 3.82 4.51 -3.08
N LEU A 66 4.03 3.66 -2.06
CA LEU A 66 3.19 2.48 -1.82
C LEU A 66 1.73 2.87 -1.53
N GLN A 67 1.51 3.92 -0.74
CA GLN A 67 0.18 4.43 -0.44
C GLN A 67 -0.55 4.94 -1.70
N ILE A 68 0.16 5.65 -2.60
CA ILE A 68 -0.39 6.11 -3.88
C ILE A 68 -0.72 4.92 -4.79
N VAL A 69 0.21 3.99 -4.96
CA VAL A 69 0.04 2.81 -5.84
C VAL A 69 -1.14 1.95 -5.41
N HIS A 70 -1.34 1.78 -4.11
CA HIS A 70 -2.44 0.96 -3.60
C HIS A 70 -3.69 1.77 -3.22
N GLY A 71 -3.61 3.09 -3.15
CA GLY A 71 -4.70 3.98 -2.73
C GLY A 71 -5.18 3.69 -1.31
N VAL A 72 -4.26 3.32 -0.41
CA VAL A 72 -4.56 2.97 1.00
C VAL A 72 -3.58 3.63 1.96
N PRO A 73 -4.00 3.97 3.20
CA PRO A 73 -3.07 4.33 4.27
C PRO A 73 -2.16 3.16 4.67
N GLU A 74 -1.05 3.50 5.31
CA GLU A 74 0.02 2.57 5.75
C GLU A 74 -0.52 1.31 6.45
N LYS A 75 -1.48 1.46 7.36
CA LYS A 75 -2.06 0.35 8.14
C LYS A 75 -2.67 -0.79 7.30
N TYR A 76 -2.91 -0.57 6.01
CA TYR A 76 -3.44 -1.59 5.08
C TYR A 76 -2.39 -2.12 4.11
N LEU A 77 -1.16 -1.58 4.09
CA LEU A 77 -0.12 -1.97 3.13
C LEU A 77 0.23 -3.46 3.21
N GLU A 78 0.25 -4.03 4.41
CA GLU A 78 0.50 -5.46 4.60
C GLU A 78 -0.61 -6.37 4.00
N LEU A 79 -1.83 -5.85 3.89
CA LEU A 79 -2.98 -6.60 3.36
C LEU A 79 -3.05 -6.50 1.84
N VAL A 80 -2.80 -5.31 1.26
CA VAL A 80 -2.87 -5.09 -0.20
C VAL A 80 -1.73 -5.76 -0.98
N LYS A 81 -0.66 -6.20 -0.30
CA LYS A 81 0.38 -7.06 -0.87
C LYS A 81 -0.15 -8.45 -1.27
N ILE A 82 -1.30 -8.87 -0.74
CA ILE A 82 -1.92 -10.17 -1.06
C ILE A 82 -2.68 -10.03 -2.38
N LYS A 83 -2.44 -10.96 -3.32
CA LYS A 83 -3.09 -10.92 -4.63
C LYS A 83 -4.62 -10.95 -4.45
N GLN A 84 -5.32 -10.15 -5.26
CA GLN A 84 -6.77 -9.94 -5.22
C GLN A 84 -7.31 -9.22 -3.98
N ILE A 85 -6.43 -8.66 -3.13
CA ILE A 85 -6.81 -7.77 -2.03
C ILE A 85 -6.51 -6.32 -2.42
N GLY A 86 -7.54 -5.63 -2.89
CA GLY A 86 -7.49 -4.18 -3.10
C GLY A 86 -7.96 -3.38 -1.88
N ARG A 87 -8.10 -2.07 -2.06
CA ARG A 87 -8.51 -1.08 -1.03
C ARG A 87 -9.71 -1.53 -0.19
N VAL A 88 -10.81 -1.91 -0.85
CA VAL A 88 -12.08 -2.26 -0.19
C VAL A 88 -11.90 -3.51 0.67
N ARG A 89 -11.29 -4.57 0.12
CA ARG A 89 -11.09 -5.83 0.85
C ARG A 89 -10.09 -5.69 1.99
N ALA A 90 -9.04 -4.91 1.82
CA ALA A 90 -8.09 -4.60 2.89
C ALA A 90 -8.79 -3.88 4.06
N GLN A 91 -9.68 -2.92 3.77
CA GLN A 91 -10.46 -2.23 4.80
C GLN A 91 -11.38 -3.19 5.56
N ILE A 92 -12.06 -4.10 4.85
CA ILE A 92 -12.98 -5.08 5.46
C ILE A 92 -12.20 -6.06 6.33
N LEU A 93 -11.07 -6.61 5.85
CA LEU A 93 -10.22 -7.51 6.62
C LEU A 93 -9.73 -6.85 7.91
N TYR A 94 -9.25 -5.61 7.81
CA TYR A 94 -8.78 -4.87 8.99
C TYR A 94 -9.91 -4.61 10.00
N LYS A 95 -11.11 -4.25 9.53
CA LYS A 95 -12.30 -4.09 10.41
C LYS A 95 -12.67 -5.38 11.14
N ASN A 96 -12.43 -6.54 10.53
CA ASN A 96 -12.63 -7.86 11.13
C ASN A 96 -11.43 -8.33 11.99
N GLY A 97 -10.48 -7.46 12.30
CA GLY A 97 -9.34 -7.76 13.18
C GLY A 97 -8.13 -8.38 12.48
N TYR A 98 -8.18 -8.59 11.16
CA TYR A 98 -7.06 -9.12 10.39
C TYR A 98 -6.18 -8.00 9.86
N LYS A 99 -5.13 -7.65 10.62
CA LYS A 99 -4.27 -6.49 10.34
C LYS A 99 -3.03 -6.81 9.51
N ASN A 100 -2.59 -8.07 9.51
CA ASN A 100 -1.35 -8.49 8.86
C ASN A 100 -1.39 -9.97 8.44
N LYS A 101 -0.37 -10.41 7.71
CA LYS A 101 -0.23 -11.80 7.24
C LYS A 101 -0.29 -12.81 8.39
N THR A 102 0.31 -12.49 9.55
CA THR A 102 0.29 -13.36 10.73
C THR A 102 -1.13 -13.59 11.26
N SER A 103 -1.93 -12.53 11.36
CA SER A 103 -3.34 -12.64 11.77
C SER A 103 -4.17 -13.45 10.78
N LEU A 104 -3.92 -13.31 9.47
CA LEU A 104 -4.58 -14.08 8.42
C LEU A 104 -4.16 -15.56 8.44
N LYS A 105 -2.89 -15.86 8.75
CA LYS A 105 -2.38 -17.22 8.86
C LYS A 105 -3.02 -17.97 10.04
N LYS A 106 -3.28 -17.28 11.15
CA LYS A 106 -3.96 -17.84 12.33
C LYS A 106 -5.48 -17.94 12.18
N ALA A 107 -6.06 -17.23 11.21
CA ALA A 107 -7.49 -17.22 10.99
C ALA A 107 -8.02 -18.58 10.49
N PRO A 108 -9.11 -19.11 11.06
CA PRO A 108 -9.84 -20.23 10.47
C PRO A 108 -10.37 -19.86 9.08
N LEU A 109 -10.36 -20.83 8.17
CA LEU A 109 -10.77 -20.61 6.77
C LEU A 109 -12.24 -20.22 6.69
N GLU A 110 -13.08 -20.82 7.53
CA GLU A 110 -14.52 -20.60 7.61
C GLU A 110 -14.82 -19.16 8.02
N LYS A 111 -14.06 -18.63 8.99
CA LYS A 111 -14.19 -17.24 9.43
C LYS A 111 -13.80 -16.26 8.33
N LEU A 112 -12.72 -16.53 7.59
CA LEU A 112 -12.34 -15.70 6.45
C LEU A 112 -13.36 -15.76 5.32
N ALA A 113 -13.92 -16.94 5.05
CA ALA A 113 -14.91 -17.14 3.99
C ALA A 113 -16.25 -16.45 4.30
N ALA A 114 -16.61 -16.32 5.58
CA ALA A 114 -17.81 -15.65 6.04
C ALA A 114 -17.75 -14.11 5.93
N ILE A 115 -16.56 -13.54 5.69
CA ILE A 115 -16.40 -12.08 5.54
C ILE A 115 -16.98 -11.63 4.21
N ASP A 116 -17.78 -10.56 4.26
CA ASP A 116 -18.33 -9.90 3.08
C ASP A 116 -17.24 -9.60 2.03
N LYS A 117 -17.55 -9.86 0.76
CA LYS A 117 -16.67 -9.70 -0.41
C LYS A 117 -15.38 -10.54 -0.44
N ILE A 118 -15.16 -11.43 0.53
CA ILE A 118 -14.09 -12.43 0.49
C ILE A 118 -14.63 -13.74 -0.11
N GLY A 119 -15.53 -14.43 0.60
CA GLY A 119 -16.05 -15.72 0.16
C GLY A 119 -15.03 -16.87 0.18
N ALA A 120 -15.48 -18.09 -0.08
CA ALA A 120 -14.67 -19.30 0.10
C ALA A 120 -13.44 -19.39 -0.82
N ILE A 121 -13.57 -19.00 -2.09
CA ILE A 121 -12.48 -19.09 -3.08
C ILE A 121 -11.35 -18.16 -2.70
N LEU A 122 -11.66 -16.90 -2.38
CA LEU A 122 -10.64 -15.92 -2.01
C LEU A 122 -10.06 -16.23 -0.63
N ALA A 123 -10.86 -16.70 0.33
CA ALA A 123 -10.36 -17.14 1.63
C ALA A 123 -9.28 -18.23 1.48
N LYS A 124 -9.52 -19.25 0.63
CA LYS A 124 -8.52 -20.29 0.31
C LYS A 124 -7.27 -19.69 -0.34
N SER A 125 -7.44 -18.76 -1.29
CA SER A 125 -6.33 -18.08 -1.95
C SER A 125 -5.48 -17.25 -0.98
N ILE A 126 -6.11 -16.49 -0.08
CA ILE A 126 -5.43 -15.71 0.96
C ILE A 126 -4.59 -16.64 1.84
N LYS A 127 -5.22 -17.72 2.35
CA LYS A 127 -4.56 -18.70 3.23
C LYS A 127 -3.34 -19.33 2.57
N SER A 128 -3.48 -19.77 1.32
CA SER A 128 -2.37 -20.35 0.54
C SER A 128 -1.22 -19.35 0.33
N GLN A 129 -1.53 -18.08 0.06
CA GLN A 129 -0.51 -17.05 -0.14
C GLN A 129 0.26 -16.72 1.14
N VAL A 130 -0.42 -16.62 2.29
CA VAL A 130 0.26 -16.30 3.57
C VAL A 130 1.04 -17.49 4.15
N GLU A 131 0.77 -18.72 3.71
CA GLU A 131 1.51 -19.91 4.11
C GLU A 131 2.75 -20.17 3.25
N LYS A 132 2.73 -19.77 1.96
CA LYS A 132 3.86 -19.94 1.03
C LYS A 132 4.99 -18.93 1.19
N VAL A 133 4.73 -17.78 1.83
CA VAL A 133 5.77 -16.79 2.12
C VAL A 133 6.61 -17.33 3.28
N ARG A 134 7.73 -17.97 2.93
CA ARG A 134 8.78 -18.48 3.84
C ARG A 134 9.94 -17.51 3.84
#